data_AF-A0A535YID5-F1
#
_entry.id   AF-A0A535YID5-F1
#
_cell.length_a   1.000
_cell.length_b   1.000
_cell.length_c   1.000
_cell.angle_alpha   90.00
_cell.angle_beta   90.00
_cell.angle_gamma   90.00
#
_symmetry.space_group_name_H-M   'P 1'
#
loop_
_entity.id
_entity.type
_entity.pdbx_description
1 polymer ?
#
loop_
_entity_poly.entity_id
_entity_poly.type
_entity_poly.pdbx_seq_one_letter_code
_entity_poly.pdbx_strand_id
1 'polypeptide(L)'
;MLDWCQPRASTRRPIRSAGAAITGIPTTGIPTTGIPTTGTRARMTDRMTVHRRLTALCRPRTAGSIVASMLLSGSLLVGVADASSGGSKVKLDPKQHVHPLLQYAAQLEPDKLAHVLVRKDKASSDSREIAHSVGATVKEEFHSIKTLAMDVPLKAVSALAKNPHVQYVSPDAPVQLEQINTDALLTSYQGTIGLGQVWNDPIKPATGKGVTVAVLDSGLQPHPDLPNVTSIDVNLASLGIGDQNGHGTHVIGILNGRSADGHYVGVAPDARVISIKVSDANGMARESDVLRGLLWVQQNAAAYGIRAVNLSINSGIAESYATSVLDAAVEHLWFSGVTVLVAAGNRGSASDAAWYPPANDPYVISVGALDDNQTTQSFDDSLATFSSRGVTQDGFTKPDVVAPGRKIAAPAAAGSTLVTQFPDRVTPDGQHLLLSG
;
A
#
# COMPACT_ATOMS: atom_id res chain seq x y z
N MET A 1 14.02 11.59 19.11
CA MET A 1 14.21 10.83 17.86
C MET A 1 15.70 10.77 17.55
N LEU A 2 16.11 9.79 16.76
CA LEU A 2 17.48 9.62 16.23
C LEU A 2 17.34 9.06 14.82
N ASP A 3 18.03 9.67 13.87
CA ASP A 3 17.80 9.44 12.44
C ASP A 3 18.60 8.23 11.95
N TRP A 4 17.95 7.35 11.20
CA TRP A 4 18.46 6.01 10.85
C TRP A 4 19.29 5.96 9.55
N CYS A 5 20.13 6.98 9.32
CA CYS A 5 21.20 6.89 8.31
C CYS A 5 22.37 7.85 8.59
N GLN A 6 22.95 7.81 9.79
CA GLN A 6 24.18 8.56 10.14
C GLN A 6 25.15 7.75 11.01
N PRO A 7 26.43 7.61 10.63
CA PRO A 7 27.44 6.99 11.48
C PRO A 7 27.78 7.90 12.67
N ARG A 8 27.75 7.37 13.91
CA ARG A 8 28.07 8.16 15.10
C ARG A 8 29.54 8.60 15.11
N ALA A 9 29.79 9.90 15.08
CA ALA A 9 31.13 10.46 15.18
C ALA A 9 31.81 10.05 16.50
N SER A 10 32.97 9.39 16.41
CA SER A 10 33.72 8.96 17.59
C SER A 10 34.36 10.16 18.31
N THR A 11 34.03 10.36 19.58
CA THR A 11 34.58 11.45 20.41
C THR A 11 36.04 11.20 20.82
N ARG A 12 36.97 11.45 19.90
CA ARG A 12 38.42 11.42 20.18
C ARG A 12 38.76 12.47 21.24
N ARG A 13 39.28 12.03 22.40
CA ARG A 13 39.86 12.93 23.41
C ARG A 13 41.13 13.60 22.85
N PRO A 14 41.40 14.88 23.18
CA PRO A 14 42.62 15.54 22.73
C PRO A 14 43.86 14.97 23.45
N ILE A 15 44.79 14.42 22.68
CA ILE A 15 46.15 14.12 23.15
C ILE A 15 46.98 15.40 22.99
N ARG A 16 47.79 15.73 24.00
CA ARG A 16 48.64 16.93 23.99
C ARG A 16 49.71 16.85 22.91
N SER A 17 49.99 17.97 22.26
CA SER A 17 51.14 18.12 21.37
C SER A 17 52.45 18.05 22.15
N ALA A 18 53.39 17.24 21.65
CA ALA A 18 54.82 17.35 21.93
C ALA A 18 55.49 17.89 20.66
N GLY A 19 56.27 18.96 20.79
CA GLY A 19 56.89 19.63 19.64
C GLY A 19 58.23 19.01 19.26
N ALA A 20 58.47 18.86 17.96
CA ALA A 20 59.80 18.69 17.38
C ALA A 20 59.85 19.53 16.10
N ALA A 21 60.74 20.51 16.04
CA ALA A 21 60.92 21.38 14.88
C ALA A 21 62.22 21.01 14.15
N ILE A 22 62.16 20.96 12.82
CA ILE A 22 63.32 20.86 11.92
C ILE A 22 63.17 21.96 10.86
N THR A 23 64.30 22.47 10.36
CA THR A 23 64.43 23.86 9.88
C THR A 23 64.67 24.04 8.38
N GLY A 24 64.03 25.06 7.79
CA GLY A 24 64.59 25.84 6.66
C GLY A 24 64.23 25.40 5.22
N ILE A 25 64.41 26.22 4.17
CA ILE A 25 64.64 27.70 4.06
C ILE A 25 63.90 28.22 2.75
N PRO A 26 64.14 29.39 2.05
CA PRO A 26 63.00 30.26 1.66
C PRO A 26 62.94 30.80 0.19
N THR A 27 61.83 31.49 -0.15
CA THR A 27 61.66 32.61 -1.13
C THR A 27 60.48 33.50 -0.66
N THR A 28 60.57 34.83 -0.40
CA THR A 28 60.72 36.05 -1.26
C THR A 28 59.64 36.20 -2.36
N GLY A 29 58.81 37.26 -2.49
CA GLY A 29 58.48 38.49 -1.72
C GLY A 29 57.41 39.34 -2.49
N ILE A 30 56.37 39.95 -1.88
CA ILE A 30 56.23 41.38 -1.43
C ILE A 30 56.26 42.43 -2.57
N PRO A 31 55.45 43.54 -2.64
CA PRO A 31 54.21 44.01 -1.94
C PRO A 31 53.01 44.19 -2.96
N THR A 32 51.89 44.98 -2.91
CA THR A 32 51.02 45.83 -2.01
C THR A 32 49.60 45.91 -2.71
N THR A 33 48.55 46.74 -2.51
CA THR A 33 48.11 47.98 -1.75
C THR A 33 46.57 47.85 -1.49
N GLY A 34 45.91 48.47 -0.49
CA GLY A 34 45.32 49.84 -0.46
C GLY A 34 43.88 49.94 -1.08
N ILE A 35 42.70 49.92 -0.42
CA ILE A 35 42.10 50.58 0.79
C ILE A 35 41.68 52.05 0.54
N PRO A 36 40.54 52.61 1.06
CA PRO A 36 39.48 52.07 1.97
C PRO A 36 38.12 51.83 1.22
N THR A 37 36.83 52.12 1.60
CA THR A 37 36.05 52.84 2.67
C THR A 37 34.53 52.45 2.49
N THR A 38 33.48 52.63 3.32
CA THR A 38 33.17 53.19 4.68
C THR A 38 31.81 52.63 5.21
N GLY A 39 31.60 52.53 6.55
CA GLY A 39 30.26 52.59 7.22
C GLY A 39 29.32 51.36 7.13
N THR A 40 28.34 51.11 8.02
CA THR A 40 27.95 51.76 9.30
C THR A 40 27.28 50.73 10.25
N ARG A 41 27.39 50.90 11.58
CA ARG A 41 26.76 50.02 12.60
C ARG A 41 25.35 50.49 12.99
N ALA A 42 24.50 49.54 13.39
CA ALA A 42 23.45 49.76 14.40
C ALA A 42 23.36 48.56 15.37
N ARG A 43 23.08 48.83 16.65
CA ARG A 43 22.72 47.86 17.71
C ARG A 43 21.51 48.43 18.44
N MET A 44 20.56 47.57 18.84
CA MET A 44 19.82 47.64 20.13
C MET A 44 18.89 46.39 20.22
N THR A 45 19.01 45.53 21.25
CA THR A 45 18.25 45.50 22.55
C THR A 45 16.75 45.25 22.39
N ASP A 46 16.04 44.48 23.22
CA ASP A 46 16.37 43.60 24.38
C ASP A 46 15.07 42.85 24.78
N ARG A 47 15.12 42.00 25.83
CA ARG A 47 14.02 41.48 26.66
C ARG A 47 13.26 40.22 26.22
N MET A 48 13.63 39.13 26.89
CA MET A 48 12.64 38.23 27.50
C MET A 48 11.76 38.98 28.51
N THR A 49 10.50 38.54 28.71
CA THR A 49 9.84 38.41 30.03
C THR A 49 8.75 37.33 29.91
N VAL A 50 8.38 36.69 31.03
CA VAL A 50 7.61 35.44 31.10
C VAL A 50 6.30 35.63 31.88
N HIS A 51 5.32 34.74 31.62
CA HIS A 51 4.06 34.51 32.36
C HIS A 51 2.93 35.55 32.29
N ARG A 52 1.72 35.05 31.97
CA ARG A 52 0.72 34.79 33.02
C ARG A 52 -0.21 33.61 32.67
N ARG A 53 -0.64 32.89 33.70
CA ARG A 53 -1.73 31.89 33.61
C ARG A 53 -3.08 32.61 33.63
N LEU A 54 -4.07 32.09 32.91
CA LEU A 54 -5.49 32.31 33.22
C LEU A 54 -6.21 30.96 33.27
N THR A 55 -6.53 30.51 34.48
CA THR A 55 -7.46 29.43 34.75
C THR A 55 -8.88 29.97 34.69
N ALA A 56 -9.74 29.37 33.87
CA ALA A 56 -11.18 29.61 33.89
C ALA A 56 -11.91 28.26 34.00
N LEU A 57 -12.62 28.04 35.11
CA LEU A 57 -13.53 26.91 35.24
C LEU A 57 -14.82 27.25 34.48
N CYS A 58 -15.34 26.35 33.65
CA CYS A 58 -16.75 26.38 33.27
C CYS A 58 -17.30 24.99 32.89
N ARG A 59 -18.03 24.41 33.83
CA ARG A 59 -19.05 23.36 33.66
C ARG A 59 -20.14 23.64 34.72
N PRO A 60 -21.38 23.14 34.56
CA PRO A 60 -21.89 22.31 33.47
C PRO A 60 -23.06 22.97 32.70
N ARG A 61 -23.48 22.35 31.59
CA ARG A 61 -24.92 22.29 31.28
C ARG A 61 -25.26 20.97 30.59
N THR A 62 -26.30 20.32 31.07
CA THR A 62 -26.79 19.02 30.59
C THR A 62 -27.81 19.22 29.47
N ALA A 63 -27.58 18.59 28.33
CA ALA A 63 -28.60 18.26 27.34
C ALA A 63 -28.24 16.88 26.77
N GLY A 64 -29.18 15.94 26.81
CA GLY A 64 -28.96 14.58 26.31
C GLY A 64 -29.55 14.39 24.93
N SER A 65 -28.83 13.69 24.07
CA SER A 65 -29.35 13.12 22.82
C SER A 65 -28.76 11.72 22.65
N ILE A 66 -29.48 10.69 23.11
CA ILE A 66 -29.15 9.30 22.79
C ILE A 66 -29.67 9.02 21.38
N VAL A 67 -28.80 9.16 20.38
CA VAL A 67 -29.07 8.69 19.02
C VAL A 67 -28.54 7.26 18.94
N ALA A 68 -29.41 6.29 19.20
CA ALA A 68 -29.09 4.87 19.07
C ALA A 68 -29.09 4.47 17.58
N SER A 69 -27.92 4.52 16.94
CA SER A 69 -27.75 4.06 15.56
C SER A 69 -27.96 2.55 15.47
N MET A 70 -29.09 2.12 14.92
CA MET A 70 -29.37 0.72 14.61
C MET A 70 -28.51 0.26 13.41
N LEU A 71 -27.30 -0.22 13.68
CA LEU A 71 -26.52 -0.99 12.72
C LEU A 71 -27.10 -2.40 12.64
N LEU A 72 -27.67 -2.75 11.49
CA LEU A 72 -28.35 -4.03 11.27
C LEU A 72 -27.34 -5.12 10.83
N SER A 73 -26.42 -5.49 11.73
CA SER A 73 -25.40 -6.53 11.50
C SER A 73 -26.03 -7.92 11.44
N GLY A 74 -26.39 -8.35 10.22
CA GLY A 74 -27.10 -9.60 9.91
C GLY A 74 -26.28 -10.89 10.06
N SER A 75 -25.67 -11.12 11.23
CA SER A 75 -24.99 -12.38 11.54
C SER A 75 -25.99 -13.49 11.84
N LEU A 76 -26.06 -14.52 10.98
CA LEU A 76 -26.90 -15.70 11.19
C LEU A 76 -26.35 -16.61 12.31
N LEU A 77 -26.65 -16.25 13.56
CA LEU A 77 -26.58 -17.19 14.69
C LEU A 77 -27.86 -18.01 14.75
N VAL A 78 -27.73 -19.34 14.70
CA VAL A 78 -28.86 -20.28 14.78
C VAL A 78 -29.35 -20.39 16.23
N GLY A 79 -30.12 -19.40 16.67
CA GLY A 79 -30.86 -19.46 17.92
C GLY A 79 -32.08 -20.37 17.79
N VAL A 80 -32.05 -21.53 18.44
CA VAL A 80 -33.20 -22.45 18.49
C VAL A 80 -34.21 -21.91 19.50
N ALA A 81 -35.14 -21.07 19.02
CA ALA A 81 -36.27 -20.56 19.79
C ALA A 81 -37.55 -21.30 19.38
N ASP A 82 -38.18 -21.98 20.34
CA ASP A 82 -39.43 -22.70 20.12
C ASP A 82 -40.60 -21.71 19.98
N ALA A 83 -41.05 -21.51 18.74
CA ALA A 83 -42.09 -20.54 18.39
C ALA A 83 -43.17 -21.20 17.51
N SER A 84 -44.20 -21.76 18.17
CA SER A 84 -45.32 -22.43 17.51
C SER A 84 -46.19 -21.46 16.72
N SER A 85 -45.86 -21.30 15.43
CA SER A 85 -46.63 -20.51 14.46
C SER A 85 -46.93 -21.32 13.19
N GLY A 86 -48.12 -21.14 12.63
CA GLY A 86 -48.67 -21.94 11.53
C GLY A 86 -48.10 -21.61 10.16
N GLY A 87 -46.78 -21.65 9.99
CA GLY A 87 -46.13 -21.43 8.70
C GLY A 87 -46.46 -22.54 7.69
N SER A 88 -46.98 -22.15 6.52
CA SER A 88 -47.16 -23.08 5.39
C SER A 88 -45.84 -23.71 5.01
N LYS A 89 -45.76 -25.05 5.06
CA LYS A 89 -44.56 -25.80 4.65
C LYS A 89 -44.33 -25.60 3.14
N VAL A 90 -43.35 -24.75 2.80
CA VAL A 90 -42.93 -24.51 1.41
C VAL A 90 -42.53 -25.83 0.77
N LYS A 91 -43.23 -26.20 -0.32
CA LYS A 91 -43.11 -27.51 -0.96
C LYS A 91 -42.13 -27.44 -2.12
N LEU A 92 -41.02 -28.14 -2.01
CA LEU A 92 -40.06 -28.34 -3.10
C LEU A 92 -40.37 -29.66 -3.82
N ASP A 93 -40.31 -29.65 -5.15
CA ASP A 93 -40.34 -30.86 -5.98
C ASP A 93 -38.95 -31.09 -6.62
N PRO A 94 -38.19 -32.10 -6.17
CA PRO A 94 -36.87 -32.41 -6.73
C PRO A 94 -36.92 -33.02 -8.14
N LYS A 95 -38.12 -33.35 -8.66
CA LYS A 95 -38.31 -33.82 -10.04
C LYS A 95 -38.58 -32.66 -11.02
N GLN A 96 -38.92 -31.47 -10.51
CA GLN A 96 -39.18 -30.31 -11.35
C GLN A 96 -37.85 -29.74 -11.87
N HIS A 97 -37.79 -29.42 -13.18
CA HIS A 97 -36.60 -28.85 -13.84
C HIS A 97 -36.35 -27.36 -13.49
N VAL A 98 -36.42 -27.02 -12.20
CA VAL A 98 -36.29 -25.66 -11.64
C VAL A 98 -35.41 -25.69 -10.41
N HIS A 99 -34.46 -24.75 -10.34
CA HIS A 99 -33.60 -24.58 -9.17
C HIS A 99 -34.41 -24.35 -7.87
N PRO A 100 -34.11 -25.04 -6.76
CA PRO A 100 -34.93 -24.98 -5.54
C PRO A 100 -35.21 -23.57 -4.99
N LEU A 101 -34.27 -22.62 -5.13
CA LEU A 101 -34.50 -21.23 -4.72
C LEU A 101 -35.66 -20.56 -5.48
N LEU A 102 -35.84 -20.84 -6.77
CA LEU A 102 -36.95 -20.30 -7.55
C LEU A 102 -38.28 -20.97 -7.16
N GLN A 103 -38.26 -22.28 -6.87
CA GLN A 103 -39.44 -22.98 -6.35
C GLN A 103 -39.88 -22.43 -4.99
N TYR A 104 -38.91 -22.11 -4.13
CA TYR A 104 -39.13 -21.51 -2.81
C TYR A 104 -39.68 -20.08 -2.94
N ALA A 105 -39.01 -19.21 -3.71
CA ALA A 105 -39.41 -17.83 -3.91
C ALA A 105 -40.80 -17.70 -4.57
N ALA A 106 -41.16 -18.61 -5.50
CA ALA A 106 -42.48 -18.65 -6.12
C ALA A 106 -43.65 -18.96 -5.16
N GLN A 107 -43.37 -19.45 -3.95
CA GLN A 107 -44.36 -19.68 -2.90
C GLN A 107 -44.44 -18.53 -1.88
N LEU A 108 -43.51 -17.56 -1.93
CA LEU A 108 -43.49 -16.38 -1.05
C LEU A 108 -43.82 -15.09 -1.79
N GLU A 109 -43.25 -14.90 -2.98
CA GLU A 109 -43.34 -13.66 -3.77
C GLU A 109 -43.79 -13.96 -5.22
N PRO A 110 -44.95 -14.60 -5.44
CA PRO A 110 -45.34 -15.17 -6.74
C PRO A 110 -45.37 -14.17 -7.92
N ASP A 111 -45.70 -12.91 -7.66
CA ASP A 111 -45.81 -11.85 -8.67
C ASP A 111 -44.50 -11.08 -8.93
N LYS A 112 -43.48 -11.29 -8.11
CA LYS A 112 -42.17 -10.64 -8.25
C LYS A 112 -41.42 -11.24 -9.45
N LEU A 113 -40.76 -10.40 -10.23
CA LEU A 113 -39.90 -10.83 -11.33
C LEU A 113 -38.62 -11.45 -10.78
N ALA A 114 -38.19 -12.56 -11.39
CA ALA A 114 -36.87 -13.13 -11.22
C ALA A 114 -36.15 -13.15 -12.58
N HIS A 115 -34.88 -12.77 -12.56
CA HIS A 115 -33.95 -13.00 -13.65
C HIS A 115 -33.62 -14.49 -13.70
N VAL A 116 -33.79 -15.13 -14.86
CA VAL A 116 -33.59 -16.58 -15.00
C VAL A 116 -32.79 -16.94 -16.25
N LEU A 117 -31.92 -17.95 -16.09
CA LEU A 117 -31.22 -18.62 -17.15
C LEU A 117 -31.96 -19.91 -17.51
N VAL A 118 -32.47 -19.98 -18.73
CA VAL A 118 -33.26 -21.09 -19.25
C VAL A 118 -32.40 -21.90 -20.21
N ARG A 119 -32.05 -23.14 -19.85
CA ARG A 119 -31.29 -24.04 -20.74
C ARG A 119 -32.25 -24.84 -21.61
N LYS A 120 -32.10 -24.73 -22.93
CA LYS A 120 -32.92 -25.42 -23.93
C LYS A 120 -32.54 -26.89 -24.07
N ASP A 121 -33.49 -27.73 -24.50
CA ASP A 121 -33.26 -29.12 -24.90
C ASP A 121 -32.22 -29.25 -26.03
N LYS A 122 -32.36 -28.41 -27.05
CA LYS A 122 -31.53 -28.35 -28.27
C LYS A 122 -31.28 -26.89 -28.67
N ALA A 123 -30.21 -26.66 -29.43
CA ALA A 123 -29.86 -25.30 -29.87
C ALA A 123 -30.96 -24.67 -30.76
N SER A 124 -31.64 -25.49 -31.57
CA SER A 124 -32.64 -25.07 -32.55
C SER A 124 -34.07 -24.89 -32.02
N SER A 125 -34.31 -24.98 -30.71
CA SER A 125 -35.62 -24.64 -30.12
C SER A 125 -35.84 -23.13 -30.13
N ASP A 126 -37.06 -22.67 -30.43
CA ASP A 126 -37.36 -21.24 -30.52
C ASP A 126 -37.44 -20.60 -29.14
N SER A 127 -36.45 -19.76 -28.85
CA SER A 127 -36.32 -18.96 -27.63
C SER A 127 -37.51 -18.01 -27.41
N ARG A 128 -38.13 -17.52 -28.49
CA ARG A 128 -39.31 -16.64 -28.44
C ARG A 128 -40.56 -17.43 -28.08
N GLU A 129 -40.73 -18.64 -28.62
CA GLU A 129 -41.82 -19.55 -28.24
C GLU A 129 -41.73 -19.89 -26.74
N ILE A 130 -40.53 -20.23 -26.26
CA ILE A 130 -40.27 -20.50 -24.85
C ILE A 130 -40.65 -19.29 -23.97
N ALA A 131 -40.21 -18.08 -24.32
CA ALA A 131 -40.55 -16.87 -23.57
C ALA A 131 -42.06 -16.52 -23.62
N HIS A 132 -42.67 -16.58 -24.80
CA HIS A 132 -44.10 -16.33 -24.99
C HIS A 132 -44.98 -17.34 -24.23
N SER A 133 -44.54 -18.59 -24.05
CA SER A 133 -45.27 -19.61 -23.28
C SER A 133 -45.53 -19.24 -21.81
N VAL A 134 -44.82 -18.23 -21.28
CA VAL A 134 -45.03 -17.64 -19.95
C VAL A 134 -45.26 -16.13 -19.95
N GLY A 135 -45.52 -15.53 -21.12
CA GLY A 135 -45.76 -14.10 -21.26
C GLY A 135 -44.52 -13.22 -21.08
N ALA A 136 -43.32 -13.80 -21.18
CA ALA A 136 -42.04 -13.10 -21.05
C ALA A 136 -41.42 -12.76 -22.42
N THR A 137 -40.30 -12.04 -22.40
CA THR A 137 -39.47 -11.76 -23.57
C THR A 137 -38.03 -12.23 -23.34
N VAL A 138 -37.35 -12.62 -24.42
CA VAL A 138 -35.93 -12.96 -24.39
C VAL A 138 -35.12 -11.66 -24.24
N LYS A 139 -34.22 -11.60 -23.25
CA LYS A 139 -33.24 -10.52 -23.12
C LYS A 139 -31.96 -10.81 -23.92
N GLU A 140 -31.44 -12.03 -23.79
CA GLU A 140 -30.18 -12.45 -24.42
C GLU A 140 -30.20 -13.96 -24.72
N GLU A 141 -29.44 -14.41 -25.74
CA GLU A 141 -29.30 -15.83 -26.08
C GLU A 141 -27.84 -16.28 -26.29
N PHE A 142 -27.39 -17.15 -25.39
CA PHE A 142 -26.08 -17.79 -25.37
C PHE A 142 -26.08 -19.08 -26.20
N HIS A 143 -26.13 -18.91 -27.52
CA HIS A 143 -26.25 -19.97 -28.53
C HIS A 143 -25.32 -21.17 -28.28
N SER A 144 -24.04 -20.92 -27.98
CA SER A 144 -23.01 -21.95 -27.77
C SER A 144 -23.29 -22.91 -26.61
N ILE A 145 -24.07 -22.48 -25.60
CA ILE A 145 -24.44 -23.29 -24.43
C ILE A 145 -25.95 -23.64 -24.39
N LYS A 146 -26.70 -23.26 -25.43
CA LYS A 146 -28.16 -23.43 -25.55
C LYS A 146 -28.96 -22.74 -24.44
N THR A 147 -28.50 -21.61 -23.91
CA THR A 147 -29.14 -20.89 -22.80
C THR A 147 -29.70 -19.55 -23.26
N LEU A 148 -30.81 -19.10 -22.70
CA LEU A 148 -31.30 -17.73 -22.84
C LEU A 148 -31.57 -17.09 -21.46
N ALA A 149 -31.41 -15.77 -21.38
CA ALA A 149 -31.77 -14.96 -20.22
C ALA A 149 -33.14 -14.27 -20.43
N MET A 150 -33.97 -14.23 -19.40
CA MET A 150 -35.25 -13.53 -19.39
C MET A 150 -35.67 -13.13 -17.97
N ASP A 151 -36.63 -12.20 -17.88
CA ASP A 151 -37.35 -11.92 -16.63
C ASP A 151 -38.69 -12.65 -16.65
N VAL A 152 -39.01 -13.38 -15.57
CA VAL A 152 -40.30 -14.06 -15.41
C VAL A 152 -40.90 -13.77 -14.04
N PRO A 153 -42.23 -13.59 -13.93
CA PRO A 153 -42.90 -13.65 -12.63
C PRO A 153 -42.64 -15.02 -11.99
N LEU A 154 -42.24 -15.05 -10.72
CA LEU A 154 -41.82 -16.30 -10.05
C LEU A 154 -42.87 -17.42 -10.14
N LYS A 155 -44.18 -17.09 -10.06
CA LYS A 155 -45.30 -18.03 -10.28
C LYS A 155 -45.25 -18.78 -11.62
N ALA A 156 -44.66 -18.19 -12.65
CA ALA A 156 -44.59 -18.75 -14.00
C ALA A 156 -43.42 -19.73 -14.21
N VAL A 157 -42.41 -19.74 -13.32
CA VAL A 157 -41.23 -20.61 -13.44
C VAL A 157 -41.61 -22.10 -13.48
N SER A 158 -42.64 -22.50 -12.72
CA SER A 158 -43.18 -23.87 -12.70
C SER A 158 -44.03 -24.24 -13.93
N ALA A 159 -44.37 -23.27 -14.79
CA ALA A 159 -44.94 -23.51 -16.11
C ALA A 159 -43.84 -23.56 -17.18
N LEU A 160 -42.86 -22.64 -17.11
CA LEU A 160 -41.71 -22.57 -18.00
C LEU A 160 -40.95 -23.91 -18.06
N ALA A 161 -40.69 -24.52 -16.90
CA ALA A 161 -40.00 -25.81 -16.80
C ALA A 161 -40.84 -27.05 -17.18
N LYS A 162 -42.09 -26.86 -17.62
CA LYS A 162 -42.92 -27.91 -18.25
C LYS A 162 -42.98 -27.78 -19.77
N ASN A 163 -42.44 -26.71 -20.33
CA ASN A 163 -42.27 -26.56 -21.78
C ASN A 163 -41.29 -27.66 -22.26
N PRO A 164 -41.64 -28.46 -23.30
CA PRO A 164 -40.80 -29.57 -23.76
C PRO A 164 -39.43 -29.13 -24.29
N HIS A 165 -39.26 -27.85 -24.60
CA HIS A 165 -37.99 -27.27 -25.05
C HIS A 165 -37.14 -26.67 -23.91
N VAL A 166 -37.59 -26.75 -22.66
CA VAL A 166 -36.84 -26.32 -21.48
C VAL A 166 -36.27 -27.53 -20.74
N GLN A 167 -34.94 -27.63 -20.72
CA GLN A 167 -34.22 -28.66 -19.99
C GLN A 167 -34.04 -28.30 -18.51
N TYR A 168 -33.81 -27.02 -18.19
CA TYR A 168 -33.71 -26.53 -16.81
C TYR A 168 -33.90 -25.01 -16.71
N VAL A 169 -34.41 -24.53 -15.57
CA VAL A 169 -34.47 -23.10 -15.22
C VAL A 169 -33.66 -22.85 -13.95
N SER A 170 -32.60 -22.03 -14.08
CA SER A 170 -31.76 -21.55 -12.98
C SER A 170 -32.03 -20.07 -12.71
N PRO A 171 -31.77 -19.55 -11.49
CA PRO A 171 -31.67 -18.10 -11.30
C PRO A 171 -30.49 -17.57 -12.11
N ASP A 172 -30.66 -16.37 -12.67
CA ASP A 172 -29.55 -15.59 -13.19
C ASP A 172 -28.92 -14.85 -12.00
N ALA A 173 -27.87 -15.45 -11.43
CA ALA A 173 -27.29 -15.02 -10.17
C ALA A 173 -26.21 -13.96 -10.40
N PRO A 174 -26.19 -12.84 -9.64
CA PRO A 174 -25.13 -11.86 -9.75
C PRO A 174 -23.80 -12.49 -9.33
N VAL A 175 -22.82 -12.46 -10.23
CA VAL A 175 -21.45 -12.90 -9.93
C VAL A 175 -20.80 -11.84 -9.04
N GLN A 176 -20.53 -12.20 -7.78
CA GLN A 176 -19.77 -11.34 -6.89
C GLN A 176 -18.29 -11.34 -7.29
N LEU A 177 -17.71 -10.14 -7.37
CA LEU A 177 -16.26 -9.96 -7.39
C LEU A 177 -15.75 -10.11 -5.95
N GLU A 178 -14.56 -10.68 -5.76
CA GLU A 178 -13.88 -10.73 -4.46
C GLU A 178 -13.41 -9.32 -4.08
N GLN A 179 -14.28 -8.57 -3.40
CA GLN A 179 -13.98 -7.22 -2.90
C GLN A 179 -13.17 -7.28 -1.61
N ILE A 180 -12.26 -6.32 -1.44
CA ILE A 180 -11.50 -6.16 -0.19
C ILE A 180 -12.38 -5.38 0.79
N ASN A 181 -12.63 -5.96 1.96
CA ASN A 181 -13.45 -5.34 3.00
C ASN A 181 -12.69 -4.20 3.70
N THR A 182 -12.85 -2.97 3.21
CA THR A 182 -12.21 -1.77 3.75
C THR A 182 -12.60 -1.45 5.18
N ASP A 183 -13.81 -1.86 5.60
CA ASP A 183 -14.37 -1.53 6.91
C ASP A 183 -13.76 -2.40 8.03
N ALA A 184 -12.96 -3.41 7.67
CA ALA A 184 -12.21 -4.26 8.59
C ALA A 184 -10.74 -3.85 8.77
N LEU A 185 -10.22 -2.88 8.01
CA LEU A 185 -8.81 -2.51 8.05
C LEU A 185 -8.41 -1.90 9.41
N LEU A 186 -7.32 -2.41 10.00
CA LEU A 186 -6.71 -1.86 11.22
C LEU A 186 -5.64 -0.80 10.92
N THR A 187 -5.60 -0.31 9.68
CA THR A 187 -4.61 0.65 9.17
C THR A 187 -5.29 1.78 8.39
N SER A 188 -4.75 2.99 8.51
CA SER A 188 -5.30 4.22 7.93
C SER A 188 -4.91 4.43 6.47
N TYR A 189 -3.65 4.11 6.13
CA TYR A 189 -3.00 4.59 4.90
C TYR A 189 -3.75 4.26 3.61
N GLN A 190 -4.42 3.10 3.55
CA GLN A 190 -5.22 2.66 2.41
C GLN A 190 -6.46 3.55 2.21
N GLY A 191 -7.07 4.02 3.30
CA GLY A 191 -8.16 5.00 3.27
C GLY A 191 -7.64 6.39 2.88
N THR A 192 -6.53 6.83 3.49
CA THR A 192 -5.91 8.15 3.24
C THR A 192 -5.51 8.33 1.77
N ILE A 193 -5.04 7.27 1.09
CA ILE A 193 -4.72 7.29 -0.35
C ILE A 193 -5.84 6.73 -1.26
N GLY A 194 -7.04 6.50 -0.70
CA GLY A 194 -8.27 6.21 -1.47
C GLY A 194 -8.40 4.80 -2.07
N LEU A 195 -7.59 3.82 -1.65
CA LEU A 195 -7.52 2.49 -2.28
C LEU A 195 -8.84 1.73 -2.31
N GLY A 196 -9.75 1.97 -1.35
CA GLY A 196 -11.09 1.36 -1.37
C GLY A 196 -11.85 1.61 -2.68
N GLN A 197 -11.64 2.76 -3.32
CA GLN A 197 -12.24 3.09 -4.62
C GLN A 197 -11.53 2.38 -5.78
N VAL A 198 -10.24 2.06 -5.65
CA VAL A 198 -9.39 1.45 -6.69
C VAL A 198 -9.50 -0.07 -6.68
N TRP A 199 -9.49 -0.68 -5.49
CA TRP A 199 -9.65 -2.12 -5.30
C TRP A 199 -11.05 -2.60 -5.66
N ASN A 200 -12.08 -1.84 -5.27
CA ASN A 200 -13.48 -2.23 -5.41
C ASN A 200 -14.22 -1.46 -6.52
N ASP A 201 -13.49 -0.85 -7.47
CA ASP A 201 -14.08 -0.18 -8.64
C ASP A 201 -15.02 -1.15 -9.40
N PRO A 202 -16.27 -0.77 -9.70
CA PRO A 202 -17.27 -1.68 -10.27
C PRO A 202 -17.06 -1.99 -11.76
N ILE A 203 -16.14 -1.30 -12.45
CA ILE A 203 -15.84 -1.44 -13.88
C ILE A 203 -14.44 -2.03 -14.10
N LYS A 204 -13.46 -1.63 -13.28
CA LYS A 204 -12.04 -1.95 -13.44
C LYS A 204 -11.31 -2.04 -12.09
N PRO A 205 -11.64 -3.02 -11.23
CA PRO A 205 -10.98 -3.22 -9.94
C PRO A 205 -9.49 -3.53 -10.14
N ALA A 206 -8.61 -2.91 -9.34
CA ALA A 206 -7.17 -2.97 -9.55
C ALA A 206 -6.40 -3.22 -8.24
N THR A 207 -5.99 -4.48 -8.02
CA THR A 207 -5.20 -4.94 -6.86
C THR A 207 -3.73 -5.23 -7.18
N GLY A 208 -3.22 -4.72 -8.31
CA GLY A 208 -1.86 -4.99 -8.81
C GLY A 208 -1.69 -6.31 -9.57
N LYS A 209 -2.76 -7.12 -9.69
CA LYS A 209 -2.77 -8.43 -10.33
C LYS A 209 -2.07 -8.45 -11.70
N GLY A 210 -1.05 -9.31 -11.82
CA GLY A 210 -0.25 -9.50 -13.05
C GLY A 210 1.00 -8.61 -13.14
N VAL A 211 1.03 -7.46 -12.47
CA VAL A 211 2.20 -6.57 -12.39
C VAL A 211 3.30 -7.23 -11.55
N THR A 212 4.57 -6.89 -11.81
CA THR A 212 5.69 -7.20 -10.92
C THR A 212 6.41 -5.95 -10.48
N VAL A 213 6.71 -5.88 -9.18
CA VAL A 213 7.52 -4.83 -8.56
C VAL A 213 8.79 -5.45 -7.97
N ALA A 214 9.94 -4.84 -8.22
CA ALA A 214 11.18 -5.19 -7.51
C ALA A 214 11.40 -4.26 -6.33
N VAL A 215 11.88 -4.78 -5.20
CA VAL A 215 12.12 -4.01 -3.97
C VAL A 215 13.57 -4.24 -3.55
N LEU A 216 14.40 -3.20 -3.63
CA LEU A 216 15.82 -3.26 -3.25
C LEU A 216 15.97 -2.82 -1.78
N ASP A 217 16.20 -3.79 -0.89
CA ASP A 217 16.17 -3.56 0.56
C ASP A 217 17.02 -4.59 1.34
N SER A 218 16.75 -4.81 2.63
CA SER A 218 17.44 -5.80 3.48
C SER A 218 17.10 -7.27 3.20
N GLY A 219 16.15 -7.51 2.30
CA GLY A 219 15.75 -8.84 1.81
C GLY A 219 14.29 -9.18 2.12
N LEU A 220 14.03 -10.47 2.34
CA LEU A 220 12.74 -11.01 2.76
C LEU A 220 12.94 -12.00 3.91
N GLN A 221 12.09 -11.92 4.94
CA GLN A 221 11.85 -13.02 5.88
C GLN A 221 10.50 -13.67 5.54
N PRO A 222 10.39 -15.01 5.50
CA PRO A 222 9.09 -15.68 5.29
C PRO A 222 8.08 -15.29 6.38
N HIS A 223 6.88 -14.88 5.94
CA HIS A 223 5.80 -14.40 6.79
C HIS A 223 4.46 -14.91 6.22
N PRO A 224 3.46 -15.29 7.05
CA PRO A 224 2.18 -15.80 6.55
C PRO A 224 1.47 -14.83 5.59
N ASP A 225 1.55 -13.54 5.91
CA ASP A 225 0.82 -12.48 5.21
C ASP A 225 1.53 -11.96 3.94
N LEU A 226 2.62 -12.61 3.49
CA LEU A 226 3.42 -12.20 2.32
C LEU A 226 3.32 -13.23 1.16
N PRO A 227 2.21 -13.25 0.41
CA PRO A 227 2.06 -14.12 -0.75
C PRO A 227 2.96 -13.71 -1.93
N ASN A 228 3.27 -14.66 -2.81
CA ASN A 228 3.81 -14.41 -4.16
C ASN A 228 5.11 -13.59 -4.24
N VAL A 229 5.94 -13.59 -3.20
CA VAL A 229 7.26 -12.93 -3.19
C VAL A 229 8.35 -13.91 -3.64
N THR A 230 9.13 -13.53 -4.66
CA THR A 230 10.40 -14.16 -5.02
C THR A 230 11.54 -13.46 -4.29
N SER A 231 12.50 -14.21 -3.74
CA SER A 231 13.69 -13.64 -3.08
C SER A 231 14.93 -13.83 -3.95
N ILE A 232 15.66 -12.75 -4.18
CA ILE A 232 16.95 -12.68 -4.88
C ILE A 232 17.95 -12.03 -3.92
N ASP A 233 19.14 -12.61 -3.81
CA ASP A 233 20.21 -12.05 -3.01
C ASP A 233 21.40 -11.66 -3.89
N VAL A 234 21.81 -10.39 -3.79
CA VAL A 234 22.99 -9.85 -4.47
C VAL A 234 24.02 -9.30 -3.48
N ASN A 235 23.76 -9.33 -2.17
CA ASN A 235 24.66 -8.80 -1.15
C ASN A 235 25.78 -9.80 -0.85
N LEU A 236 26.94 -9.59 -1.50
CA LEU A 236 28.11 -10.48 -1.40
C LEU A 236 28.68 -10.66 0.01
N ALA A 237 28.26 -9.86 1.00
CA ALA A 237 28.69 -9.96 2.39
C ALA A 237 27.73 -10.76 3.30
N SER A 238 26.50 -11.07 2.84
CA SER A 238 25.47 -11.78 3.63
C SER A 238 24.65 -12.80 2.83
N LEU A 239 25.23 -13.31 1.72
CA LEU A 239 24.58 -14.20 0.75
C LEU A 239 23.84 -15.39 1.37
N GLY A 240 22.57 -15.55 0.97
CA GLY A 240 21.71 -16.67 1.35
C GLY A 240 21.09 -16.53 2.74
N ILE A 241 21.34 -15.43 3.44
CA ILE A 241 20.71 -15.11 4.72
C ILE A 241 19.55 -14.14 4.44
N GLY A 242 18.37 -14.42 5.00
CA GLY A 242 17.15 -13.63 4.77
C GLY A 242 17.20 -12.22 5.37
N ASP A 243 16.01 -11.63 5.59
CA ASP A 243 15.90 -10.30 6.17
C ASP A 243 16.23 -10.28 7.67
N GLN A 244 17.52 -10.16 7.98
CA GLN A 244 18.04 -9.98 9.32
C GLN A 244 17.77 -8.59 9.91
N ASN A 245 17.39 -7.61 9.09
CA ASN A 245 17.13 -6.25 9.57
C ASN A 245 15.65 -6.05 9.93
N GLY A 246 14.76 -6.47 9.04
CA GLY A 246 13.29 -6.39 9.15
C GLY A 246 12.65 -5.32 8.26
N HIS A 247 13.45 -4.44 7.65
CA HIS A 247 12.95 -3.32 6.85
C HIS A 247 12.35 -3.78 5.51
N GLY A 248 13.07 -4.60 4.74
CA GLY A 248 12.59 -5.14 3.47
C GLY A 248 11.29 -5.94 3.61
N THR A 249 11.16 -6.76 4.65
CA THR A 249 9.92 -7.50 4.96
C THR A 249 8.74 -6.57 5.23
N HIS A 250 8.98 -5.47 5.96
CA HIS A 250 7.97 -4.45 6.26
C HIS A 250 7.55 -3.68 4.99
N VAL A 251 8.52 -3.18 4.21
CA VAL A 251 8.29 -2.47 2.94
C VAL A 251 7.54 -3.35 1.92
N ILE A 252 7.90 -4.62 1.79
CA ILE A 252 7.21 -5.59 0.93
C ILE A 252 5.76 -5.79 1.42
N GLY A 253 5.55 -5.84 2.74
CA GLY A 253 4.22 -5.93 3.34
C GLY A 253 3.31 -4.72 3.10
N ILE A 254 3.87 -3.50 3.10
CA ILE A 254 3.13 -2.29 2.66
C ILE A 254 2.72 -2.43 1.19
N LEU A 255 3.53 -3.09 0.35
CA LEU A 255 3.26 -3.23 -1.08
C LEU A 255 2.27 -4.36 -1.42
N ASN A 256 2.50 -5.60 -0.98
CA ASN A 256 1.65 -6.75 -1.34
C ASN A 256 1.17 -7.64 -0.17
N GLY A 257 1.29 -7.17 1.08
CA GLY A 257 0.81 -7.92 2.22
C GLY A 257 -0.71 -8.18 2.18
N ARG A 258 -1.15 -9.32 2.72
CA ARG A 258 -2.57 -9.63 2.93
C ARG A 258 -2.69 -10.61 4.09
N SER A 259 -3.12 -10.12 5.26
CA SER A 259 -3.36 -10.96 6.43
C SER A 259 -4.57 -11.89 6.22
N ALA A 260 -4.52 -13.07 6.84
CA ALA A 260 -5.56 -14.10 6.67
C ALA A 260 -6.95 -13.70 7.18
N ASP A 261 -7.02 -12.69 8.05
CA ASP A 261 -8.26 -12.07 8.55
C ASP A 261 -8.70 -10.81 7.76
N GLY A 262 -7.87 -10.33 6.82
CA GLY A 262 -8.12 -9.13 6.02
C GLY A 262 -7.91 -7.80 6.76
N HIS A 263 -7.42 -7.81 8.01
CA HIS A 263 -7.20 -6.59 8.79
C HIS A 263 -5.99 -5.75 8.32
N TYR A 264 -4.99 -6.38 7.70
CA TYR A 264 -3.81 -5.73 7.13
C TYR A 264 -3.65 -6.11 5.66
N VAL A 265 -3.82 -5.13 4.77
CA VAL A 265 -3.74 -5.32 3.32
C VAL A 265 -2.89 -4.23 2.69
N GLY A 266 -1.78 -4.62 2.07
CA GLY A 266 -0.87 -3.74 1.35
C GLY A 266 -1.48 -3.19 0.06
N VAL A 267 -0.86 -2.17 -0.51
CA VAL A 267 -1.40 -1.32 -1.59
C VAL A 267 -1.84 -2.12 -2.84
N ALA A 268 -1.08 -3.14 -3.21
CA ALA A 268 -1.21 -3.95 -4.40
C ALA A 268 -1.13 -5.46 -4.05
N PRO A 269 -2.13 -6.02 -3.34
CA PRO A 269 -2.02 -7.31 -2.65
C PRO A 269 -2.04 -8.54 -3.59
N ASP A 270 -2.31 -8.35 -4.89
CA ASP A 270 -2.18 -9.38 -5.92
C ASP A 270 -1.01 -9.14 -6.89
N ALA A 271 -0.16 -8.14 -6.60
CA ALA A 271 1.10 -7.96 -7.33
C ALA A 271 2.10 -9.07 -7.00
N ARG A 272 2.92 -9.43 -7.99
CA ARG A 272 4.11 -10.27 -7.79
C ARG A 272 5.24 -9.38 -7.31
N VAL A 273 6.00 -9.83 -6.31
CA VAL A 273 7.13 -9.04 -5.77
C VAL A 273 8.43 -9.80 -5.93
N ILE A 274 9.49 -9.08 -6.28
CA ILE A 274 10.86 -9.59 -6.24
C ILE A 274 11.62 -8.81 -5.18
N SER A 275 11.85 -9.42 -4.03
CA SER A 275 12.78 -8.92 -3.02
C SER A 275 14.20 -9.06 -3.56
N ILE A 276 14.97 -7.98 -3.51
CA ILE A 276 16.38 -7.95 -3.93
C ILE A 276 17.19 -7.47 -2.72
N LYS A 277 17.87 -8.40 -2.05
CA LYS A 277 18.68 -8.10 -0.87
C LYS A 277 19.96 -7.34 -1.27
N VAL A 278 20.06 -6.10 -0.82
CA VAL A 278 21.22 -5.21 -1.02
C VAL A 278 21.90 -4.78 0.28
N SER A 279 21.22 -4.83 1.44
CA SER A 279 21.78 -4.42 2.74
C SER A 279 21.99 -5.56 3.75
N ASP A 280 22.83 -5.30 4.76
CA ASP A 280 23.19 -6.24 5.84
C ASP A 280 22.15 -6.28 6.99
N ALA A 281 22.44 -7.03 8.07
CA ALA A 281 21.58 -7.11 9.26
C ALA A 281 21.31 -5.76 9.95
N ASN A 282 22.20 -4.78 9.80
CA ASN A 282 22.07 -3.44 10.36
C ASN A 282 21.32 -2.48 9.41
N GLY A 283 20.93 -2.94 8.22
CA GLY A 283 20.33 -2.12 7.16
C GLY A 283 21.38 -1.38 6.32
N MET A 284 22.68 -1.68 6.49
CA MET A 284 23.76 -1.01 5.77
C MET A 284 24.00 -1.66 4.41
N ALA A 285 23.91 -0.87 3.34
CA ALA A 285 24.38 -1.21 2.00
C ALA A 285 25.52 -0.28 1.58
N ARG A 286 26.31 -0.69 0.59
CA ARG A 286 27.09 0.25 -0.24
C ARG A 286 26.34 0.51 -1.54
N GLU A 287 26.62 1.62 -2.20
CA GLU A 287 26.10 1.90 -3.55
C GLU A 287 26.44 0.76 -4.52
N SER A 288 27.60 0.11 -4.38
CA SER A 288 27.97 -1.06 -5.20
C SER A 288 27.16 -2.32 -4.91
N ASP A 289 26.39 -2.40 -3.82
CA ASP A 289 25.36 -3.43 -3.58
C ASP A 289 24.05 -3.05 -4.26
N VAL A 290 23.63 -1.78 -4.14
CA VAL A 290 22.42 -1.24 -4.79
C VAL A 290 22.54 -1.31 -6.32
N LEU A 291 23.68 -0.91 -6.89
CA LEU A 291 24.00 -1.02 -8.32
C LEU A 291 23.94 -2.47 -8.81
N ARG A 292 24.37 -3.44 -7.99
CA ARG A 292 24.23 -4.88 -8.30
C ARG A 292 22.76 -5.28 -8.41
N GLY A 293 21.90 -4.77 -7.53
CA GLY A 293 20.46 -4.96 -7.58
C GLY A 293 19.82 -4.31 -8.80
N LEU A 294 20.16 -3.06 -9.10
CA LEU A 294 19.63 -2.30 -10.25
C LEU A 294 20.01 -2.96 -11.58
N LEU A 295 21.27 -3.40 -11.74
CA LEU A 295 21.73 -4.13 -12.92
C LEU A 295 21.05 -5.51 -13.03
N TRP A 296 20.78 -6.19 -11.91
CA TRP A 296 19.99 -7.42 -11.94
C TRP A 296 18.57 -7.15 -12.44
N VAL A 297 17.90 -6.09 -11.96
CA VAL A 297 16.58 -5.69 -12.47
C VAL A 297 16.65 -5.40 -13.96
N GLN A 298 17.62 -4.61 -14.43
CA GLN A 298 17.77 -4.25 -15.84
C GLN A 298 17.85 -5.48 -16.75
N GLN A 299 18.62 -6.50 -16.33
CA GLN A 299 18.81 -7.75 -17.08
C GLN A 299 17.58 -8.66 -17.05
N ASN A 300 16.74 -8.58 -16.00
CA ASN A 300 15.65 -9.52 -15.74
C ASN A 300 14.24 -8.92 -15.94
N ALA A 301 14.11 -7.60 -16.12
CA ALA A 301 12.82 -6.90 -16.16
C ALA A 301 11.84 -7.48 -17.18
N ALA A 302 12.30 -7.76 -18.41
CA ALA A 302 11.48 -8.35 -19.46
C ALA A 302 11.08 -9.81 -19.16
N ALA A 303 11.96 -10.60 -18.53
CA ALA A 303 11.73 -12.01 -18.25
C ALA A 303 10.69 -12.24 -17.14
N TYR A 304 10.71 -11.40 -16.09
CA TYR A 304 9.76 -11.49 -14.99
C TYR A 304 8.52 -10.57 -15.16
N GLY A 305 8.58 -9.58 -16.06
CA GLY A 305 7.55 -8.57 -16.24
C GLY A 305 7.59 -7.46 -15.18
N ILE A 306 8.79 -7.08 -14.74
CA ILE A 306 9.01 -5.99 -13.76
C ILE A 306 8.60 -4.67 -14.41
N ARG A 307 7.65 -3.95 -13.78
CA ARG A 307 7.17 -2.65 -14.27
C ARG A 307 7.50 -1.50 -13.34
N ALA A 308 7.77 -1.77 -12.07
CA ALA A 308 8.22 -0.77 -11.11
C ALA A 308 9.35 -1.29 -10.21
N VAL A 309 10.14 -0.37 -9.67
CA VAL A 309 11.18 -0.62 -8.68
C VAL A 309 11.00 0.33 -7.50
N ASN A 310 11.10 -0.20 -6.28
CA ASN A 310 11.13 0.56 -5.05
C ASN A 310 12.54 0.55 -4.44
N LEU A 311 13.07 1.73 -4.12
CA LEU A 311 14.27 1.90 -3.29
C LEU A 311 13.94 2.73 -2.05
N SER A 312 13.75 2.06 -0.91
CA SER A 312 13.59 2.70 0.41
C SER A 312 14.95 3.05 1.03
N ILE A 313 15.90 3.51 0.21
CA ILE A 313 17.32 3.72 0.54
C ILE A 313 17.82 5.00 -0.15
N ASN A 314 18.63 5.80 0.55
CA ASN A 314 19.42 6.90 -0.02
C ASN A 314 20.92 6.69 0.25
N SER A 315 21.77 7.37 -0.51
CA SER A 315 23.20 7.48 -0.21
C SER A 315 23.45 8.21 1.12
N GLY A 316 24.57 7.88 1.76
CA GLY A 316 25.10 8.62 2.90
C GLY A 316 25.77 9.94 2.49
N ILE A 317 25.99 10.18 1.19
CA ILE A 317 26.72 11.32 0.63
C ILE A 317 25.77 12.13 -0.27
N ALA A 318 25.87 13.46 -0.20
CA ALA A 318 25.13 14.36 -1.08
C ALA A 318 25.90 14.55 -2.40
N GLU A 319 25.21 14.45 -3.54
CA GLU A 319 25.82 14.50 -4.87
C GLU A 319 24.85 15.08 -5.92
N SER A 320 25.40 15.64 -7.00
CA SER A 320 24.63 16.02 -8.20
C SER A 320 24.21 14.77 -8.97
N TYR A 321 22.97 14.76 -9.48
CA TYR A 321 22.49 13.65 -10.32
C TYR A 321 23.31 13.53 -11.63
N ALA A 322 23.91 14.64 -12.08
CA ALA A 322 24.79 14.68 -13.24
C ALA A 322 26.18 14.04 -13.01
N THR A 323 26.52 13.63 -11.78
CA THR A 323 27.77 12.89 -11.48
C THR A 323 27.55 11.55 -10.78
N SER A 324 26.44 11.35 -10.07
CA SER A 324 26.27 10.13 -9.28
C SER A 324 26.03 8.89 -10.14
N VAL A 325 26.81 7.85 -9.87
CA VAL A 325 26.64 6.54 -10.52
C VAL A 325 25.35 5.83 -10.10
N LEU A 326 24.77 6.19 -8.96
CA LEU A 326 23.48 5.65 -8.51
C LEU A 326 22.30 6.27 -9.29
N ASP A 327 22.37 7.57 -9.56
CA ASP A 327 21.36 8.31 -10.32
C ASP A 327 21.32 7.83 -11.78
N ALA A 328 22.48 7.78 -12.45
CA ALA A 328 22.61 7.21 -13.79
C ALA A 328 22.10 5.75 -13.89
N ALA A 329 22.18 4.96 -12.82
CA ALA A 329 21.67 3.59 -12.80
C ALA A 329 20.13 3.50 -12.65
N VAL A 330 19.48 4.46 -11.98
CA VAL A 330 18.01 4.54 -11.94
C VAL A 330 17.45 5.21 -13.21
N GLU A 331 18.13 6.19 -13.79
CA GLU A 331 17.84 6.72 -15.13
C GLU A 331 17.80 5.59 -16.17
N HIS A 332 18.80 4.70 -16.18
CA HIS A 332 18.86 3.57 -17.10
C HIS A 332 17.67 2.59 -16.97
N LEU A 333 17.07 2.45 -15.79
CA LEU A 333 15.84 1.68 -15.60
C LEU A 333 14.62 2.48 -16.07
N TRP A 334 14.54 3.76 -15.73
CA TRP A 334 13.46 4.67 -16.14
C TRP A 334 13.29 4.69 -17.66
N PHE A 335 14.37 4.94 -18.39
CA PHE A 335 14.38 4.95 -19.86
C PHE A 335 14.17 3.56 -20.50
N SER A 336 14.27 2.46 -19.74
CA SER A 336 13.89 1.11 -20.19
C SER A 336 12.38 0.81 -20.07
N GLY A 337 11.57 1.74 -19.52
CA GLY A 337 10.13 1.57 -19.33
C GLY A 337 9.73 0.93 -17.99
N VAL A 338 10.64 0.97 -17.01
CA VAL A 338 10.44 0.53 -15.62
C VAL A 338 10.38 1.76 -14.71
N THR A 339 9.23 2.01 -14.09
CA THR A 339 9.05 3.16 -13.18
C THR A 339 9.89 2.99 -11.91
N VAL A 340 10.68 3.99 -11.55
CA VAL A 340 11.48 3.96 -10.32
C VAL A 340 10.84 4.88 -9.27
N LEU A 341 10.61 4.34 -8.08
CA LEU A 341 10.12 5.03 -6.90
C LEU A 341 11.17 4.96 -5.80
N VAL A 342 11.44 6.08 -5.14
CA VAL A 342 12.52 6.22 -4.17
C VAL A 342 12.04 6.97 -2.92
N ALA A 343 12.52 6.59 -1.74
CA ALA A 343 12.26 7.37 -0.53
C ALA A 343 12.95 8.74 -0.62
N ALA A 344 12.26 9.83 -0.28
CA ALA A 344 12.84 11.18 -0.25
C ALA A 344 13.98 11.32 0.78
N GLY A 345 13.98 10.44 1.78
CA GLY A 345 14.94 10.41 2.88
C GLY A 345 14.41 11.08 4.15
N ASN A 346 15.18 10.88 5.23
CA ASN A 346 14.76 11.17 6.59
C ASN A 346 15.58 12.31 7.23
N ARG A 347 15.76 13.42 6.49
CA ARG A 347 16.54 14.60 6.90
C ARG A 347 15.70 15.86 7.19
N GLY A 348 14.37 15.75 7.14
CA GLY A 348 13.43 16.81 7.49
C GLY A 348 13.62 18.07 6.65
N SER A 349 13.78 19.22 7.32
CA SER A 349 14.10 20.50 6.68
C SER A 349 15.56 20.93 6.90
N ALA A 350 16.51 20.00 6.84
CA ALA A 350 17.91 20.35 6.65
C ALA A 350 18.12 21.03 5.28
N SER A 351 19.08 21.93 5.16
CA SER A 351 19.32 22.71 3.92
C SER A 351 19.71 21.85 2.71
N ASP A 352 20.25 20.67 2.98
CA ASP A 352 20.72 19.63 2.07
C ASP A 352 19.76 18.42 2.03
N ALA A 353 18.57 18.48 2.64
CA ALA A 353 17.70 17.31 2.82
C ALA A 353 17.31 16.60 1.52
N ALA A 354 17.24 17.34 0.40
CA ALA A 354 16.93 16.85 -0.94
C ALA A 354 18.17 16.46 -1.78
N TRP A 355 19.39 16.55 -1.24
CA TRP A 355 20.64 16.50 -2.03
C TRP A 355 21.22 15.09 -2.23
N TYR A 356 20.45 14.05 -1.93
CA TYR A 356 20.97 12.70 -1.74
C TYR A 356 20.44 11.72 -2.81
N PRO A 357 21.32 11.07 -3.60
CA PRO A 357 20.96 9.97 -4.49
C PRO A 357 20.16 8.87 -3.79
N PRO A 358 19.15 8.24 -4.41
CA PRO A 358 18.59 8.53 -5.72
C PRO A 358 17.42 9.54 -5.74
N ALA A 359 17.20 10.31 -4.66
CA ALA A 359 16.01 11.17 -4.50
C ALA A 359 16.17 12.61 -5.00
N ASN A 360 17.40 13.02 -5.27
CA ASN A 360 17.79 14.23 -6.00
C ASN A 360 17.43 14.16 -7.51
N ASP A 361 17.38 12.96 -8.09
CA ASP A 361 17.25 12.73 -9.54
C ASP A 361 15.92 13.25 -10.11
N PRO A 362 15.93 13.97 -11.26
CA PRO A 362 14.73 14.61 -11.81
C PRO A 362 13.81 13.67 -12.61
N TYR A 363 14.22 12.44 -12.89
CA TYR A 363 13.44 11.45 -13.65
C TYR A 363 12.66 10.49 -12.75
N VAL A 364 13.22 10.09 -11.61
CA VAL A 364 12.55 9.17 -10.66
C VAL A 364 11.49 9.86 -9.80
N ILE A 365 10.54 9.06 -9.31
CA ILE A 365 9.49 9.51 -8.39
C ILE A 365 10.00 9.40 -6.95
N SER A 366 10.38 10.52 -6.35
CA SER A 366 10.68 10.59 -4.92
C SER A 366 9.41 10.77 -4.08
N VAL A 367 9.34 10.03 -2.98
CA VAL A 367 8.17 9.96 -2.10
C VAL A 367 8.53 10.44 -0.70
N GLY A 368 7.90 11.53 -0.25
CA GLY A 368 7.99 12.02 1.13
C GLY A 368 6.93 11.41 2.06
N ALA A 369 7.16 11.53 3.37
CA ALA A 369 6.29 10.95 4.39
C ALA A 369 5.28 11.95 4.97
N LEU A 370 4.01 11.56 5.03
CA LEU A 370 2.95 12.19 5.82
C LEU A 370 2.85 11.54 7.21
N ASP A 371 2.50 12.36 8.20
CA ASP A 371 1.78 11.97 9.39
C ASP A 371 0.29 12.14 9.09
N ASP A 372 -0.40 11.03 8.87
CA ASP A 372 -1.86 10.94 8.68
C ASP A 372 -2.63 10.94 10.01
N ASN A 373 -1.92 11.15 11.13
CA ASN A 373 -2.38 10.99 12.52
C ASN A 373 -2.99 9.60 12.86
N GLN A 374 -2.89 8.62 11.95
CA GLN A 374 -3.66 7.38 11.89
C GLN A 374 -5.18 7.60 11.65
N THR A 375 -5.56 8.61 10.87
CA THR A 375 -6.93 8.82 10.34
C THR A 375 -6.96 8.59 8.83
N THR A 376 -8.16 8.38 8.28
CA THR A 376 -8.39 8.23 6.84
C THR A 376 -8.76 9.55 6.14
N GLN A 377 -8.58 10.69 6.81
CA GLN A 377 -9.22 11.97 6.47
C GLN A 377 -8.17 13.07 6.29
N SER A 378 -7.81 13.37 5.04
CA SER A 378 -6.65 14.22 4.68
C SER A 378 -6.74 15.72 5.01
N PHE A 379 -7.61 16.12 5.95
CA PHE A 379 -7.67 17.49 6.47
C PHE A 379 -6.80 17.70 7.73
N ASP A 380 -6.44 16.63 8.45
CA ASP A 380 -5.51 16.70 9.59
C ASP A 380 -4.11 16.12 9.30
N ASP A 381 -3.93 15.54 8.10
CA ASP A 381 -2.63 15.18 7.51
C ASP A 381 -1.62 16.33 7.59
N SER A 382 -0.36 15.99 7.89
CA SER A 382 0.76 16.93 7.81
C SER A 382 2.03 16.24 7.32
N LEU A 383 2.96 16.99 6.71
CA LEU A 383 4.25 16.40 6.35
C LEU A 383 5.00 16.00 7.62
N ALA A 384 5.41 14.73 7.71
CA ALA A 384 6.14 14.21 8.85
C ALA A 384 7.43 15.02 9.08
N THR A 385 7.74 15.31 10.34
CA THR A 385 8.86 16.22 10.70
C THR A 385 10.24 15.73 10.23
N PHE A 386 10.37 14.43 9.99
CA PHE A 386 11.57 13.78 9.45
C PHE A 386 11.62 13.71 7.92
N SER A 387 10.51 13.92 7.20
CA SER A 387 10.49 13.80 5.74
C SER A 387 11.39 14.86 5.12
N SER A 388 12.41 14.41 4.38
CA SER A 388 13.22 15.28 3.53
C SER A 388 12.34 16.10 2.60
N ARG A 389 12.72 17.37 2.41
CA ARG A 389 12.10 18.32 1.47
C ARG A 389 13.05 19.47 1.15
N GLY A 390 12.95 20.04 -0.04
CA GLY A 390 13.67 21.24 -0.41
C GLY A 390 13.87 21.39 -1.91
N VAL A 391 15.00 21.99 -2.27
CA VAL A 391 15.49 22.09 -3.64
C VAL A 391 16.87 21.42 -3.68
N THR A 392 17.12 20.60 -4.70
CA THR A 392 18.41 19.94 -4.91
C THR A 392 19.51 20.96 -5.22
N GLN A 393 20.77 20.57 -5.07
CA GLN A 393 21.93 21.34 -5.54
C GLN A 393 21.85 21.72 -7.04
N ASP A 394 21.12 20.96 -7.84
CA ASP A 394 20.91 21.19 -9.29
C ASP A 394 19.63 21.99 -9.61
N GLY A 395 18.85 22.38 -8.61
CA GLY A 395 17.70 23.29 -8.76
C GLY A 395 16.32 22.64 -8.86
N PHE A 396 16.19 21.33 -8.66
CA PHE A 396 14.89 20.62 -8.71
C PHE A 396 14.18 20.63 -7.36
N THR A 397 12.86 20.85 -7.33
CA THR A 397 12.06 20.72 -6.10
C THR A 397 11.80 19.25 -5.80
N LYS A 398 12.05 18.81 -4.56
CA LYS A 398 11.79 17.43 -4.10
C LYS A 398 11.19 17.44 -2.67
N PRO A 399 10.33 16.48 -2.29
CA PRO A 399 9.90 15.32 -3.09
C PRO A 399 8.86 15.66 -4.16
N ASP A 400 8.63 14.74 -5.08
CA ASP A 400 7.65 14.88 -6.18
C ASP A 400 6.22 14.60 -5.69
N VAL A 401 6.07 13.62 -4.80
CA VAL A 401 4.80 13.22 -4.17
C VAL A 401 5.02 12.89 -2.68
N VAL A 402 3.92 12.71 -1.95
CA VAL A 402 3.94 12.29 -0.53
C VAL A 402 2.90 11.21 -0.28
N ALA A 403 3.17 10.33 0.69
CA ALA A 403 2.29 9.24 1.12
C ALA A 403 2.37 9.05 2.65
N PRO A 404 1.40 8.38 3.30
CA PRO A 404 1.49 8.05 4.72
C PRO A 404 2.77 7.25 5.03
N GLY A 405 3.64 7.82 5.88
CA GLY A 405 4.97 7.28 6.19
C GLY A 405 5.28 7.22 7.68
N ARG A 406 4.27 7.41 8.55
CA ARG A 406 4.44 7.38 10.01
C ARG A 406 3.48 6.39 10.67
N LYS A 407 4.04 5.59 11.58
CA LYS A 407 3.39 4.46 12.28
C LYS A 407 2.68 3.48 11.35
N ILE A 408 3.28 3.19 10.20
CA ILE A 408 2.72 2.23 9.25
C ILE A 408 2.92 0.81 9.84
N ALA A 409 1.82 0.10 10.05
CA ALA A 409 1.85 -1.30 10.45
C ALA A 409 1.96 -2.19 9.21
N ALA A 410 2.98 -3.04 9.17
CA ALA A 410 3.18 -4.06 8.15
C ALA A 410 3.96 -5.26 8.75
N PRO A 411 3.95 -6.43 8.10
CA PRO A 411 4.67 -7.65 8.50
C PRO A 411 6.04 -7.45 9.15
N ALA A 412 6.24 -8.14 10.27
CA ALA A 412 7.46 -8.11 11.08
C ALA A 412 8.34 -9.33 10.78
N ALA A 413 9.60 -9.10 10.41
CA ALA A 413 10.59 -10.18 10.36
C ALA A 413 10.92 -10.65 11.79
N ALA A 414 10.34 -11.77 12.21
CA ALA A 414 10.53 -12.32 13.55
C ALA A 414 12.02 -12.59 13.86
N GLY A 415 12.50 -12.09 14.99
CA GLY A 415 13.91 -12.20 15.40
C GLY A 415 14.88 -11.25 14.70
N SER A 416 14.40 -10.34 13.84
CA SER A 416 15.23 -9.34 13.16
C SER A 416 15.73 -8.22 14.09
N THR A 417 16.68 -7.44 13.57
CA THR A 417 17.28 -6.29 14.28
C THR A 417 16.24 -5.25 14.70
N LEU A 418 15.30 -4.86 13.81
CA LEU A 418 14.28 -3.85 14.13
C LEU A 418 13.28 -4.34 15.19
N VAL A 419 12.82 -5.59 15.09
CA VAL A 419 11.95 -6.21 16.11
C VAL A 419 12.65 -6.29 17.47
N THR A 420 13.95 -6.61 17.47
CA THR A 420 14.77 -6.69 18.69
C THR A 420 15.02 -5.32 19.33
N GLN A 421 15.14 -4.26 18.53
CA GLN A 421 15.42 -2.90 19.02
C GLN A 421 14.16 -2.10 19.38
N PHE A 422 13.01 -2.42 18.78
CA PHE A 422 11.74 -1.73 18.97
C PHE A 422 10.58 -2.70 19.35
N PRO A 423 10.73 -3.51 20.42
CA PRO A 423 9.69 -4.44 20.87
C PRO A 423 8.42 -3.70 21.34
N ASP A 424 8.52 -2.41 21.67
CA ASP A 424 7.41 -1.50 21.99
C ASP A 424 6.55 -1.13 20.76
N ARG A 425 7.00 -1.46 19.55
CA ARG A 425 6.33 -1.16 18.28
C ARG A 425 5.76 -2.40 17.58
N VAL A 426 6.00 -3.58 18.13
CA VAL A 426 5.37 -4.82 17.65
C VAL A 426 3.89 -4.77 18.08
N THR A 427 2.98 -5.11 17.16
CA THR A 427 1.54 -5.12 17.43
C THR A 427 1.14 -6.28 18.36
N PRO A 428 -0.06 -6.23 19.00
CA PRO A 428 -0.48 -7.25 19.97
C PRO A 428 -0.62 -8.68 19.43
N ASP A 429 -0.64 -8.88 18.11
CA ASP A 429 -0.61 -10.18 17.42
C ASP A 429 0.80 -10.80 17.31
N GLY A 430 1.85 -10.02 17.58
CA GLY A 430 3.24 -10.41 17.36
C GLY A 430 3.66 -10.53 15.89
N GLN A 431 2.80 -10.19 14.93
CA GLN A 431 3.05 -10.37 13.48
C GLN A 431 3.37 -9.06 12.76
N HIS A 432 2.89 -7.90 13.22
CA HIS A 432 3.15 -6.61 12.55
C HIS A 432 4.07 -5.70 13.38
N LEU A 433 4.73 -4.75 12.70
CA LEU A 433 5.65 -3.78 13.28
C LEU A 433 5.27 -2.36 12.83
N LEU A 434 5.25 -1.41 13.76
CA LEU A 434 4.96 0.00 13.50
C LEU A 434 6.27 0.76 13.19
N LEU A 435 6.54 1.01 11.90
CA LEU A 435 7.71 1.80 11.46
C LEU A 435 7.32 3.23 11.05
N SER A 436 8.32 4.07 10.81
CA SER A 436 8.19 5.45 10.31
C SER A 436 9.49 5.86 9.64
N GLY A 437 9.42 6.40 8.42
CA GLY A 437 10.58 6.78 7.62
C GLY A 437 10.23 7.07 6.18
#